data_AF-A0A7V0ZNG5-F1
#
_entry.id   AF-A0A7V0ZNG5-F1
#
_cell.length_a   1.000
_cell.length_b   1.000
_cell.length_c   1.000
_cell.angle_alpha   90.00
_cell.angle_beta   90.00
_cell.angle_gamma   90.00
#
_symmetry.space_group_name_H-M   'P 1'
#
loop_
_entity.id
_entity.type
_entity.pdbx_description
1 polymer ?
#
loop_
_entity_poly.entity_id
_entity_poly.type
_entity_poly.pdbx_seq_one_letter_code
_entity_poly.pdbx_strand_id
1 'polypeptide(L)' 'LVVIGPEGGFIPYEVEKLREAGCEAVSLGPRILRVENALTSLLGRLF' A
#
# COMPACT_ATOMS: atom_id res chain seq x y z
N LEU A 1 -3.75 8.76 5.99
CA LEU A 1 -2.97 8.83 4.75
C LEU A 1 -2.82 7.42 4.22
N VAL A 2 -3.02 7.19 2.92
CA VAL A 2 -2.80 5.87 2.29
C VAL A 2 -1.63 6.01 1.34
N VAL A 3 -0.67 5.10 1.43
CA VAL A 3 0.55 5.10 0.61
C VAL A 3 0.54 3.84 -0.26
N ILE A 4 0.59 4.01 -1.57
CA ILE A 4 0.58 2.93 -2.56
C ILE A 4 1.86 3.05 -3.39
N GLY A 5 2.61 1.95 -3.49
CA GLY A 5 3.85 1.90 -4.26
C GLY A 5 3.60 1.77 -5.76
N PRO A 6 4.64 2.00 -6.59
CA PRO A 6 4.59 1.70 -8.01
C PRO A 6 4.48 0.19 -8.26
N GLU A 7 4.42 -0.24 -9.52
CA GLU A 7 4.34 -1.65 -9.91
C GLU A 7 5.47 -2.51 -9.33
N GLY A 8 6.65 -1.91 -9.11
CA GLY A 8 7.80 -2.55 -8.48
C GLY A 8 7.75 -2.59 -6.94
N GLY A 9 6.73 -2.01 -6.32
CA GLY A 9 6.61 -1.87 -4.88
C GLY A 9 7.62 -0.89 -4.27
N PHE A 10 7.79 -0.98 -2.95
CA PHE A 10 8.78 -0.22 -2.20
C PHE A 10 10.01 -1.08 -1.94
N ILE A 11 11.19 -0.45 -1.99
CA ILE A 11 12.42 -1.13 -1.53
C ILE A 11 12.46 -1.17 0.00
N PRO A 12 13.24 -2.07 0.63
CA PRO A 12 13.29 -2.19 2.09
C PRO A 12 13.56 -0.87 2.82
N TYR A 13 14.45 -0.03 2.29
CA TYR A 13 14.75 1.29 2.85
C TYR A 13 13.53 2.22 2.91
N GLU A 14 12.70 2.24 1.86
CA GLU A 14 11.49 3.07 1.82
C GLU A 14 10.42 2.55 2.77
N VAL A 15 10.27 1.24 2.89
CA VAL A 15 9.35 0.62 3.84
C VAL A 15 9.71 1.01 5.27
N GLU A 16 10.98 0.98 5.64
CA GLU A 16 11.43 1.40 6.97
C GLU A 16 11.18 2.90 7.19
N LYS A 17 11.43 3.75 6.20
CA LYS A 17 11.12 5.19 6.30
C LYS A 17 9.63 5.46 6.49
N LEU A 18 8.77 4.71 5.80
CA LEU A 18 7.32 4.81 5.98
C LEU A 18 6.90 4.37 7.39
N ARG A 19 7.50 3.31 7.93
CA ARG A 19 7.26 2.84 9.31
C ARG A 19 7.73 3.84 10.35
N GLU A 20 8.92 4.43 10.18
CA GLU A 20 9.44 5.51 11.03
C GLU A 20 8.50 6.74 11.02
N ALA A 21 7.86 7.03 9.89
CA ALA A 21 6.85 8.08 9.77
C ALA A 21 5.48 7.70 10.36
N GLY A 22 5.34 6.51 10.96
CA GLY A 22 4.11 6.04 11.59
C GLY A 22 3.13 5.33 10.64
N CYS A 23 3.56 4.94 9.44
CA CYS A 23 2.72 4.15 8.55
C CYS A 23 2.72 2.67 8.96
N GLU A 24 1.54 2.05 8.95
CA GLU A 24 1.39 0.62 9.18
C GLU A 24 1.22 -0.14 7.85
N ALA A 25 1.86 -1.30 7.74
CA ALA A 25 1.72 -2.16 6.59
C ALA A 25 0.41 -2.96 6.68
N VAL A 26 -0.40 -2.94 5.61
CA VAL A 26 -1.68 -3.63 5.53
C VAL A 26 -1.75 -4.54 4.31
N SER A 27 -2.52 -5.62 4.40
CA SER A 27 -2.80 -6.52 3.28
C SER A 27 -4.18 -6.26 2.70
N LEU A 28 -4.29 -6.21 1.36
CA LEU A 28 -5.57 -6.07 0.67
C LEU A 28 -6.24 -7.42 0.35
N GLY A 29 -5.64 -8.51 0.78
CA GLY A 29 -6.09 -9.88 0.56
C GLY A 29 -4.99 -10.75 -0.06
N PRO A 30 -5.33 -11.98 -0.49
CA PRO A 30 -4.36 -12.97 -0.95
C PRO A 30 -3.87 -12.76 -2.39
N ARG A 31 -4.50 -11.87 -3.16
CA ARG A 31 -4.15 -11.62 -4.57
C ARG A 31 -3.31 -10.35 -4.69
N ILE A 32 -2.26 -10.42 -5.51
CA ILE A 32 -1.51 -9.22 -5.92
C ILE A 32 -2.42 -8.38 -6.82
N LEU A 33 -2.68 -7.14 -6.40
CA LEU A 33 -3.47 -6.17 -7.15
C LEU A 33 -2.53 -5.28 -7.96
N ARG A 34 -2.92 -4.95 -9.19
CA ARG A 34 -2.31 -3.83 -9.93
C ARG A 34 -2.59 -2.53 -9.18
N VAL A 35 -1.72 -1.54 -9.34
CA VAL A 35 -1.80 -0.24 -8.63
C VAL A 35 -3.18 0.40 -8.80
N GLU A 36 -3.72 0.41 -10.02
CA GLU A 36 -5.06 0.91 -10.37
C GLU A 36 -6.20 0.22 -9.58
N ASN A 37 -6.09 -1.09 -9.37
CA ASN A 37 -7.09 -1.90 -8.67
C ASN A 37 -6.93 -1.82 -7.14
N ALA A 38 -5.69 -1.62 -6.66
CA ALA A 38 -5.42 -1.40 -5.25
C ALA A 38 -6.10 -0.11 -4.77
N LEU A 39 -6.02 0.96 -5.55
CA LEU A 39 -6.64 2.25 -5.22
C LEU A 39 -8.17 2.15 -5.12
N THR A 40 -8.81 1.61 -6.15
CA THR A 40 -10.28 1.44 -6.17
C THR A 40 -10.77 0.51 -5.07
N SER A 41 -10.06 -0.61 -4.83
CA SER A 41 -10.39 -1.53 -3.74
C SER A 41 -10.23 -0.91 -2.35
N LEU A 42 -9.25 -0.02 -2.15
CA LEU A 42 -9.02 0.66 -0.88
C LEU A 42 -10.11 1.69 -0.60
N LEU A 43 -10.43 2.52 -1.59
CA LEU A 43 -11.46 3.55 -1.44
C LEU A 43 -12.84 2.95 -1.16
N GLY A 44 -13.19 1.83 -1.79
CA GLY A 44 -14.45 1.13 -1.52
C GLY A 44 -14.50 0.34 -0.20
N ARG A 45 -13.41 0.29 0.58
CA ARG A 45 -13.36 -0.32 1.93
C ARG A 45 -13.26 0.72 3.05
N LEU A 46 -12.85 1.94 2.72
CA LEU A 46 -12.70 3.05 3.67
C LEU A 46 -14.01 3.83 3.88
N PHE A 47 -14.99 3.62 3.02
CA PHE A 47 -16.36 4.14 3.07
C PHE A 47 -17.35 2.98 2.89
#